data_AF-A0A3D1QB25-F1
#
_entry.id   AF-A0A3D1QB25-F1
#
_cell.length_a   1.000
_cell.length_b   1.000
_cell.length_c   1.000
_cell.angle_alpha   90.00
_cell.angle_beta   90.00
_cell.angle_gamma   90.00
#
_symmetry.space_group_name_H-M   'P 1'
#
loop_
_entity.id
_entity.type
_entity.pdbx_description
1 polymer ?
#
loop_
_entity_poly.entity_id
_entity_poly.type
_entity_poly.pdbx_seq_one_letter_code
_entity_poly.pdbx_strand_id
1 'polypeptide(L)'
;MIENIDAVIDPRTELIRALGVKAYACNPLIIEQEVIGTISFGSRTRESFTPEELSLMTTVAGHISIAIGRLLANQQLRKNEQRLELLVQERTRELEESNQAFAKTLESITDAF
;
A
#
# COMPACT_ATOMS: atom_id res chain seq x y z
N MET A 1 -22.00 -3.07 -9.77
CA MET A 1 -21.78 -4.46 -9.35
C MET A 1 -22.37 -5.34 -10.45
N ILE A 2 -21.62 -6.29 -11.02
CA ILE A 2 -22.18 -7.23 -12.02
C ILE A 2 -22.52 -8.49 -11.22
N GLU A 3 -23.81 -8.69 -10.95
CA GLU A 3 -24.30 -9.72 -10.01
C GLU A 3 -24.53 -11.08 -10.69
N ASN A 4 -24.63 -11.09 -12.02
CA ASN A 4 -24.78 -12.30 -12.82
C ASN A 4 -23.92 -12.15 -14.07
N ILE A 5 -22.89 -12.99 -14.18
CA ILE A 5 -21.98 -12.96 -15.33
C ILE A 5 -22.78 -13.28 -16.59
N ASP A 6 -23.63 -14.31 -16.58
CA ASP A 6 -24.42 -14.76 -17.74
C ASP A 6 -25.54 -13.79 -18.17
N ALA A 7 -25.97 -12.88 -17.30
CA ALA A 7 -26.98 -11.87 -17.63
C ALA A 7 -26.42 -10.58 -18.26
N VAL A 8 -25.11 -10.32 -18.15
CA VAL A 8 -24.47 -9.09 -18.65
C VAL A 8 -23.30 -9.45 -19.56
N ILE A 9 -23.42 -9.18 -20.85
CA ILE A 9 -22.31 -9.35 -21.81
C ILE A 9 -21.35 -8.16 -21.64
N ASP A 10 -20.45 -8.27 -20.67
CA ASP A 10 -19.28 -7.38 -20.53
C ASP A 10 -18.03 -8.13 -21.03
N PRO A 11 -17.31 -7.65 -22.07
CA PRO A 11 -16.07 -8.25 -22.55
C PRO A 11 -15.03 -8.51 -21.44
N ARG A 12 -15.04 -7.73 -20.35
CA ARG A 12 -14.15 -7.92 -19.20
C ARG A 12 -14.45 -9.17 -18.37
N THR A 13 -15.64 -9.76 -18.54
CA THR A 13 -16.06 -10.98 -17.84
C THR A 13 -15.76 -12.27 -18.61
N GLU A 14 -15.26 -12.16 -19.85
CA GLU A 14 -15.00 -13.30 -20.75
C GLU A 14 -13.96 -14.26 -20.16
N LEU A 15 -12.90 -13.72 -19.54
CA LEU A 15 -11.91 -14.51 -18.79
C LEU A 15 -12.55 -15.26 -17.61
N ILE A 16 -13.45 -14.61 -16.88
CA ILE A 16 -14.09 -15.19 -15.70
C ILE A 16 -15.06 -16.31 -16.09
N ARG A 17 -15.79 -16.15 -17.21
CA ARG A 17 -16.58 -17.25 -17.81
C ARG A 17 -15.72 -18.41 -18.27
N ALA A 18 -14.59 -18.13 -18.93
CA ALA A 18 -13.67 -19.18 -19.38
C ALA A 18 -13.13 -20.01 -18.20
N LEU A 19 -13.07 -19.43 -17.00
CA LEU A 19 -12.71 -20.12 -15.76
C LEU A 19 -13.87 -20.93 -15.14
N GLY A 20 -15.03 -21.00 -15.80
CA GLY A 20 -16.24 -21.71 -15.37
C GLY A 20 -16.98 -21.04 -14.20
N VAL A 21 -16.69 -19.76 -13.93
CA VAL A 21 -17.35 -19.00 -12.85
C VAL A 21 -18.71 -18.51 -13.35
N LYS A 22 -19.75 -18.76 -12.56
CA LYS A 22 -21.14 -18.46 -12.86
C LYS A 22 -21.68 -17.28 -12.04
N ALA A 23 -21.42 -17.29 -10.73
CA ALA A 23 -21.69 -16.15 -9.85
C ALA A 23 -20.38 -15.41 -9.54
N TYR A 24 -20.42 -14.07 -9.59
CA TYR A 24 -19.25 -13.24 -9.32
C TYR A 24 -19.64 -11.91 -8.70
N ALA A 25 -18.82 -11.45 -7.75
CA ALA A 25 -18.96 -10.15 -7.11
C ALA A 25 -17.58 -9.53 -6.98
N CYS A 26 -17.40 -8.33 -7.54
CA CYS A 26 -16.16 -7.58 -7.45
C CYS A 26 -16.39 -6.34 -6.59
N ASN A 27 -15.59 -6.20 -5.54
CA ASN A 27 -15.65 -5.08 -4.62
C ASN A 27 -14.34 -4.27 -4.71
N PRO A 28 -14.40 -2.94 -4.84
CA PRO A 28 -13.21 -2.12 -4.83
C PRO A 28 -12.57 -2.10 -3.44
N LEU A 29 -11.25 -2.03 -3.40
CA LEU A 29 -10.50 -1.74 -2.19
C LEU A 29 -10.17 -0.25 -2.21
N ILE A 30 -10.72 0.50 -1.25
CA ILE A 30 -10.67 1.96 -1.25
C ILE A 30 -9.90 2.46 -0.03
N ILE A 31 -8.88 3.28 -0.27
CA ILE A 31 -8.11 3.97 0.76
C ILE A 31 -8.12 5.45 0.42
N GLU A 32 -8.48 6.32 1.37
CA GLU A 32 -8.50 7.79 1.16
C GLU A 32 -9.30 8.25 -0.09
N GLN A 33 -10.38 7.52 -0.42
CA GLN A 33 -11.23 7.73 -1.61
C GLN A 33 -10.60 7.30 -2.96
N GLU A 34 -9.41 6.72 -2.94
CA GLU A 34 -8.77 6.13 -4.11
C GLU A 34 -8.97 4.61 -4.16
N VAL A 35 -9.26 4.10 -5.35
CA VAL A 35 -9.32 2.65 -5.60
C VAL A 35 -7.90 2.13 -5.77
N ILE A 36 -7.40 1.39 -4.78
CA ILE A 36 -6.06 0.79 -4.81
C ILE A 36 -6.05 -0.61 -5.43
N GLY A 37 -7.23 -1.18 -5.68
CA GLY A 37 -7.39 -2.51 -6.27
C GLY A 37 -8.80 -3.04 -6.08
N THR A 38 -8.95 -4.35 -6.26
CA THR A 38 -10.25 -5.04 -6.14
C THR A 38 -10.08 -6.36 -5.42
N ILE A 39 -11.12 -6.77 -4.68
CA ILE A 39 -11.29 -8.14 -4.23
C ILE A 39 -12.53 -8.74 -4.88
N SER A 40 -12.38 -9.96 -5.39
CA SER A 40 -13.44 -10.64 -6.13
C SER A 40 -13.80 -11.96 -5.50
N PHE A 41 -15.09 -12.23 -5.42
CA PHE A 41 -15.67 -13.50 -5.00
C PHE A 41 -16.27 -14.16 -6.23
N GLY A 42 -15.96 -15.44 -6.44
CA GLY A 42 -16.45 -16.21 -7.58
C GLY A 42 -16.92 -17.59 -7.15
N SER A 43 -17.99 -18.07 -7.77
CA SER A 43 -18.47 -19.45 -7.61
C SER A 43 -18.73 -20.09 -8.96
N ARG A 44 -18.37 -21.38 -9.09
CA ARG A 44 -18.65 -22.21 -10.28
C ARG A 44 -19.96 -22.98 -10.18
N THR A 45 -20.50 -23.13 -8.97
CA THR A 45 -21.67 -23.97 -8.69
C THR A 45 -22.93 -23.17 -8.46
N ARG A 46 -22.79 -21.90 -8.05
CA ARG A 46 -23.90 -20.99 -7.79
C ARG A 46 -24.15 -20.10 -8.99
N GLU A 47 -25.42 -19.84 -9.27
CA GLU A 47 -25.85 -18.92 -10.34
C GLU A 47 -25.85 -17.44 -9.87
N SER A 48 -26.03 -17.18 -8.57
CA SER A 48 -26.00 -15.83 -7.98
C SER A 48 -25.68 -15.84 -6.48
N PHE A 49 -25.38 -14.64 -5.96
CA PHE A 49 -25.27 -14.34 -4.52
C PHE A 49 -26.55 -13.64 -4.04
N THR A 50 -26.91 -13.83 -2.77
CA THR A 50 -28.04 -13.11 -2.16
C THR A 50 -27.62 -11.68 -1.79
N PRO A 51 -28.59 -10.75 -1.61
CA PRO A 51 -28.28 -9.39 -1.17
C PRO A 51 -27.49 -9.33 0.15
N GLU A 52 -27.78 -10.22 1.09
CA GLU A 52 -27.09 -10.31 2.38
C GLU A 52 -25.63 -10.74 2.20
N GLU A 53 -25.37 -11.68 1.29
CA GLU A 53 -24.02 -12.12 0.96
C GLU A 53 -23.22 -11.02 0.28
N LEU A 54 -23.84 -10.27 -0.64
CA LEU A 54 -23.21 -9.13 -1.29
C LEU A 54 -22.86 -8.03 -0.26
N SER A 55 -23.78 -7.73 0.66
CA SER A 55 -23.55 -6.79 1.76
C SER A 55 -22.39 -7.24 2.67
N LEU A 56 -22.33 -8.54 2.97
CA LEU A 56 -21.21 -9.12 3.72
C LEU A 56 -19.89 -8.98 2.96
N MET A 57 -19.86 -9.29 1.67
CA MET A 57 -18.67 -9.16 0.82
C MET A 57 -18.18 -7.71 0.76
N THR A 58 -19.09 -6.74 0.64
CA THR A 58 -18.75 -5.30 0.69
C THR A 58 -18.17 -4.91 2.05
N THR A 59 -18.75 -5.41 3.14
CA THR A 59 -18.23 -5.17 4.50
C THR A 59 -16.82 -5.74 4.68
N VAL A 60 -16.60 -6.97 4.20
CA VAL A 60 -15.28 -7.62 4.22
C VAL A 60 -14.27 -6.82 3.38
N ALA A 61 -14.64 -6.37 2.18
CA ALA A 61 -13.79 -5.53 1.34
C ALA A 61 -13.40 -4.22 2.06
N GLY A 62 -14.33 -3.60 2.80
CA GLY A 62 -14.05 -2.45 3.64
C GLY A 62 -13.00 -2.73 4.71
N HIS A 63 -13.15 -3.83 5.47
CA HIS A 63 -12.15 -4.22 6.47
C HIS A 63 -10.78 -4.52 5.85
N ILE A 64 -10.73 -5.20 4.71
CA ILE A 64 -9.49 -5.48 3.98
C ILE A 64 -8.82 -4.18 3.53
N SER A 65 -9.60 -3.21 3.03
CA SER A 65 -9.08 -1.90 2.64
C SER A 65 -8.39 -1.19 3.81
N ILE A 66 -9.02 -1.20 4.99
CA ILE A 66 -8.43 -0.63 6.22
C ILE A 66 -7.13 -1.36 6.60
N ALA A 67 -7.12 -2.70 6.55
CA ALA A 67 -5.94 -3.49 6.89
C ALA A 67 -4.78 -3.21 5.95
N ILE A 68 -5.02 -3.16 4.64
CA ILE A 68 -4.00 -2.83 3.63
C ILE A 68 -3.50 -1.40 3.85
N GLY A 69 -4.38 -0.43 4.08
CA GLY A 69 -3.98 0.95 4.38
C GLY A 69 -3.04 1.03 5.59
N ARG A 70 -3.34 0.30 6.67
CA ARG A 70 -2.45 0.21 7.83
C ARG A 70 -1.10 -0.41 7.49
N LEU A 71 -1.06 -1.46 6.68
CA LEU A 71 0.20 -2.09 6.27
C LEU A 71 1.06 -1.13 5.45
N LEU A 72 0.47 -0.45 4.47
CA LEU A 72 1.16 0.52 3.62
C LEU A 72 1.68 1.71 4.42
N ALA A 73 0.86 2.28 5.31
CA ALA A 73 1.27 3.38 6.18
C ALA A 73 2.45 2.99 7.09
N ASN A 74 2.40 1.80 7.71
CA ASN A 74 3.50 1.30 8.53
C ASN A 74 4.78 1.04 7.72
N GLN A 75 4.66 0.53 6.49
CA GLN A 75 5.81 0.35 5.60
C GLN A 75 6.43 1.70 5.25
N GLN A 76 5.61 2.72 4.97
CA GLN A 76 6.11 4.05 4.66
C GLN A 76 6.79 4.71 5.87
N LEU A 77 6.21 4.54 7.06
CA LEU A 77 6.80 5.02 8.31
C LEU A 77 8.20 4.43 8.51
N ARG A 78 8.35 3.10 8.42
CA ARG A 78 9.65 2.43 8.56
C ARG A 78 10.69 2.90 7.54
N LYS A 79 10.28 3.10 6.28
CA LYS A 79 11.17 3.64 5.24
C LYS A 79 11.63 5.06 5.58
N ASN A 80 10.73 5.89 6.09
CA ASN A 80 11.06 7.26 6.50
C ASN A 80 12.00 7.28 7.71
N GLU A 81 11.77 6.43 8.71
CA GLU A 81 12.64 6.26 9.88
C GLU A 81 14.06 5.90 9.45
N GLN A 82 14.23 4.86 8.62
CA GLN A 82 15.54 4.45 8.10
C GLN A 82 16.24 5.58 7.33
N ARG A 83 15.50 6.33 6.51
CA ARG A 83 16.05 7.46 5.76
C ARG A 83 16.52 8.58 6.70
N LEU A 84 15.74 8.88 7.73
CA LEU A 84 16.09 9.90 8.72
C LEU A 84 17.32 9.50 9.52
N GLU A 85 17.43 8.23 9.94
CA GLU A 85 18.60 7.71 10.65
C GLU A 85 19.88 7.88 9.82
N LEU A 86 19.84 7.50 8.53
CA LEU A 86 20.98 7.66 7.62
C LEU A 86 21.37 9.13 7.44
N LEU A 87 20.39 10.00 7.23
CA LEU A 87 20.65 11.44 7.09
C LEU A 87 21.24 12.04 8.38
N VAL A 88 20.73 11.67 9.55
CA VAL A 88 21.27 12.13 10.83
C VAL A 88 22.71 11.67 11.01
N GLN A 89 23.03 10.41 10.68
CA GLN A 89 24.40 9.89 10.75
C GLN A 89 25.34 10.64 9.80
N GLU A 90 24.94 10.86 8.56
CA GLU A 90 25.72 11.61 7.57
C GLU A 90 25.99 13.04 8.04
N ARG A 91 24.95 13.76 8.48
CA ARG A 91 25.07 15.15 8.96
C ARG A 91 25.89 15.26 10.24
N THR A 92 25.79 14.28 11.13
CA THR A 92 26.60 14.25 12.36
C THR A 92 28.08 14.06 11.99
N ARG A 93 28.39 13.14 11.08
CA ARG A 93 29.76 12.91 10.60
C ARG A 93 30.35 14.15 9.92
N GLU A 94 29.60 14.80 9.02
CA GLU A 94 30.04 16.05 8.37
C GLU A 94 30.36 17.14 9.41
N LEU A 95 29.53 17.26 10.45
CA LEU A 95 29.73 18.25 11.50
C LEU A 95 30.97 17.92 12.35
N GLU A 96 31.19 16.64 12.67
CA GLU A 96 32.39 16.19 13.38
C GLU A 96 33.66 16.44 12.56
N GLU A 97 33.65 16.11 11.27
CA GLU A 97 34.77 16.37 10.36
C GLU A 97 35.08 17.86 10.24
N SER A 98 34.04 18.70 10.09
CA SER A 98 34.19 20.16 10.04
C SER A 98 34.73 20.72 11.35
N ASN A 99 34.19 20.27 12.50
CA ASN A 99 34.66 20.70 13.82
C ASN A 99 36.13 20.32 14.05
N GLN A 100 36.53 19.11 13.67
CA GLN A 100 37.93 18.66 13.76
C GLN A 100 38.85 19.48 12.84
N ALA A 101 38.41 19.82 11.62
CA ALA A 101 39.19 20.65 10.70
C ALA A 101 39.40 22.08 11.24
N PHE A 102 38.35 22.68 11.83
CA PHE A 102 38.45 23.99 12.48
C PHE A 102 39.39 23.96 13.69
N ALA A 103 39.29 22.93 14.54
CA ALA A 103 40.16 22.77 15.70
C ALA A 103 41.65 22.68 15.30
N LYS A 104 41.99 21.87 14.29
CA LYS A 104 43.37 21.77 13.77
C LYS A 104 43.90 23.11 13.22
N THR A 105 43.04 23.87 12.55
CA THR A 105 43.43 25.19 12.00
C THR A 105 43.73 26.16 13.13
N LEU A 106 42.92 26.17 14.19
CA LEU A 106 43.15 27.00 15.38
C LEU A 106 44.48 26.64 16.05
N GLU A 107 44.75 25.34 16.28
CA GLU A 107 46.01 24.87 16.86
C GLU A 107 47.23 25.38 16.08
N SER A 108 47.21 25.25 14.74
CA SER A 108 48.32 25.69 13.88
C SER A 108 48.57 27.21 13.89
N ILE A 109 47.54 28.02 14.18
CA ILE A 109 47.69 29.47 14.31
C ILE A 109 48.31 29.81 15.67
N THR A 110 47.89 29.14 16.75
CA THR A 110 48.48 29.34 18.09
C THR A 110 49.95 28.93 18.15
N ASP A 111 50.35 27.88 17.43
CA ASP A 111 51.74 27.44 17.37
C ASP A 111 52.65 28.36 16.53
N ALA A 112 52.06 29.29 15.75
CA ALA A 112 52.79 30.22 14.89
C ALA A 112 53.11 31.58 15.57
N PHE A 113 52.68 31.77 16.82
CA PHE A 113 52.95 32.96 17.64
C PHE A 113 53.75 32.60 18.90
#